data_AF-A0A936FUI5-F1
#
_entry.id   AF-A0A936FUI5-F1
#
_cell.length_a   1.000
_cell.length_b   1.000
_cell.length_c   1.000
_cell.angle_alpha   90.00
_cell.angle_beta   90.00
_cell.angle_gamma   90.00
#
_symmetry.space_group_name_H-M   'P 1'
#
loop_
_entity.id
_entity.type
_entity.pdbx_description
1 polymer ?
#
loop_
_entity_poly.entity_id
_entity_poly.type
_entity_poly.pdbx_seq_one_letter_code
_entity_poly.pdbx_strand_id
1 'polypeptide(L)'
;MLNEILSGLNETEIQELIDALPRIGILIAGADGEINQEEINWGAKLSHIRAYKPHGRQGNLDELNEYFAKIDDHYMLRFGNILESLPTDTEARNAQLSADLSKLNPILDKLDPHFSEMLYHNFLTFAKHIAKADGGVLGIGSISIEENKWIKLGMLNPR
;
A
#
# COMPACT_ATOMS: atom_id res chain seq x y z
N MET A 1 15.66 15.48 -2.18
CA MET A 1 15.95 14.15 -2.81
C MET A 1 15.49 13.03 -1.88
N LEU A 2 14.98 11.89 -2.41
CA LEU A 2 14.44 10.80 -1.57
C LEU A 2 15.41 10.31 -0.50
N ASN A 3 16.71 10.29 -0.81
CA ASN A 3 17.75 9.89 0.14
C ASN A 3 17.81 10.78 1.40
N GLU A 4 17.45 12.07 1.30
CA GLU A 4 17.39 12.97 2.47
C GLU A 4 16.18 12.65 3.34
N ILE A 5 15.03 12.36 2.71
CA ILE A 5 13.79 11.97 3.40
C ILE A 5 13.97 10.64 4.15
N LEU A 6 14.70 9.70 3.56
CA LEU A 6 14.97 8.38 4.16
C LEU A 6 16.17 8.37 5.11
N SER A 7 16.93 9.47 5.24
CA SER A 7 18.20 9.50 5.99
C SER A 7 18.05 9.20 7.48
N GLY A 8 16.87 9.44 8.05
CA GLY A 8 16.54 9.13 9.45
C GLY A 8 16.11 7.68 9.71
N LEU A 9 16.05 6.85 8.67
CA LEU A 9 15.56 5.47 8.73
C LEU A 9 16.69 4.47 8.58
N ASN A 10 16.60 3.35 9.30
CA ASN A 10 17.48 2.21 9.07
C ASN A 10 16.99 1.32 7.91
N GLU A 11 17.81 0.36 7.49
CA GLU A 11 17.49 -0.55 6.37
C GLU A 11 16.19 -1.33 6.58
N THR A 12 15.91 -1.77 7.80
CA THR A 12 14.65 -2.48 8.12
C THR A 12 13.45 -1.55 7.97
N GLU A 13 13.55 -0.31 8.42
CA GLU A 13 12.47 0.68 8.31
C GLU A 13 12.20 1.09 6.86
N ILE A 14 13.26 1.21 6.06
CA ILE A 14 13.14 1.43 4.61
C ILE A 14 12.43 0.24 3.97
N GLN A 15 12.78 -0.98 4.35
CA GLN A 15 12.15 -2.19 3.82
C GLN A 15 10.66 -2.27 4.20
N GLU A 16 10.30 -1.90 5.44
CA GLU A 16 8.90 -1.82 5.88
C GLU A 16 8.09 -0.81 5.06
N LEU A 17 8.65 0.35 4.70
CA LEU A 17 8.00 1.29 3.79
C LEU A 17 7.80 0.69 2.40
N ILE A 18 8.84 0.08 1.84
CA ILE A 18 8.78 -0.55 0.51
C ILE A 18 7.69 -1.64 0.46
N ASP A 19 7.57 -2.44 1.52
CA ASP A 19 6.59 -3.53 1.60
C ASP A 19 5.17 -3.05 1.95
N ALA A 20 5.00 -1.79 2.36
CA ALA A 20 3.70 -1.22 2.71
C ALA A 20 2.69 -1.32 1.56
N LEU A 21 3.09 -0.98 0.34
CA LEU A 21 2.19 -0.93 -0.81
C LEU A 21 1.70 -2.33 -1.22
N PRO A 22 2.57 -3.36 -1.37
CA PRO A 22 2.13 -4.74 -1.54
C PRO A 22 1.24 -5.25 -0.39
N ARG A 23 1.58 -4.97 0.88
CA ARG A 23 0.78 -5.39 2.04
C ARG A 23 -0.63 -4.79 2.03
N ILE A 24 -0.75 -3.50 1.70
CA ILE A 24 -2.07 -2.85 1.50
C ILE A 24 -2.81 -3.54 0.35
N GLY A 25 -2.11 -3.86 -0.74
CA GLY A 25 -2.74 -4.53 -1.88
C GLY A 25 -3.33 -5.89 -1.52
N ILE A 26 -2.55 -6.72 -0.81
CA ILE A 26 -2.99 -8.04 -0.35
C ILE A 26 -4.15 -7.90 0.65
N LEU A 27 -4.08 -6.94 1.57
CA LEU A 27 -5.11 -6.74 2.60
C LEU A 27 -6.46 -6.36 1.99
N ILE A 28 -6.45 -5.49 0.98
CA ILE A 28 -7.69 -5.03 0.34
C ILE A 28 -8.24 -6.09 -0.62
N ALA A 29 -7.40 -6.65 -1.51
CA ALA A 29 -7.85 -7.68 -2.45
C ALA A 29 -8.30 -8.96 -1.74
N GLY A 30 -7.63 -9.35 -0.66
CA GLY A 30 -7.97 -10.55 0.10
C GLY A 30 -8.96 -10.33 1.24
N ALA A 31 -9.70 -9.21 1.26
CA ALA A 31 -10.56 -8.85 2.37
C ALA A 31 -11.76 -9.81 2.53
N ASP A 32 -12.29 -10.31 1.41
CA ASP A 32 -13.43 -11.25 1.36
C ASP A 32 -13.01 -12.73 1.47
N GLY A 33 -11.71 -13.01 1.31
CA GLY A 33 -11.10 -14.31 1.50
C GLY A 33 -10.55 -14.96 0.24
N GLU A 34 -10.90 -14.45 -0.94
CA GLU A 34 -10.31 -14.88 -2.20
C GLU A 34 -9.29 -13.84 -2.67
N ILE A 35 -8.22 -14.29 -3.32
CA ILE A 35 -7.29 -13.39 -4.04
C ILE A 35 -7.13 -13.99 -5.42
N ASN A 36 -7.67 -13.35 -6.45
CA ASN A 36 -7.57 -13.81 -7.82
C ASN A 36 -6.46 -13.07 -8.59
N GLN A 37 -6.07 -13.64 -9.73
CA GLN A 37 -4.98 -13.10 -10.54
C GLN A 37 -5.31 -11.70 -11.11
N GLU A 38 -6.58 -11.37 -11.31
CA GLU A 38 -7.00 -10.06 -11.83
C GLU A 38 -6.76 -8.96 -10.79
N GLU A 39 -7.05 -9.22 -9.52
CA GLU A 39 -6.79 -8.34 -8.39
C GLU A 39 -5.29 -8.10 -8.18
N ILE A 40 -4.48 -9.17 -8.26
CA ILE A 40 -3.03 -9.09 -8.18
C ILE A 40 -2.48 -8.19 -9.31
N ASN A 41 -2.93 -8.44 -10.55
CA ASN A 41 -2.51 -7.67 -11.72
C ASN A 41 -2.97 -6.21 -11.65
N TRP A 42 -4.14 -5.95 -11.06
CA TRP A 42 -4.65 -4.60 -10.85
C TRP A 42 -3.83 -3.82 -9.82
N GLY A 43 -3.45 -4.44 -8.71
CA GLY A 43 -2.55 -3.85 -7.71
C GLY A 43 -1.21 -3.44 -8.33
N ALA A 44 -0.63 -4.30 -9.17
CA ALA A 44 0.61 -4.01 -9.89
C ALA A 44 0.45 -2.85 -10.88
N LYS A 45 -0.64 -2.83 -11.65
CA LYS A 45 -0.95 -1.74 -12.57
C LYS A 45 -1.12 -0.40 -11.85
N LEU A 46 -1.71 -0.40 -10.64
CA LEU A 46 -1.85 0.81 -9.83
C LEU A 46 -0.52 1.29 -9.23
N SER A 47 0.35 0.37 -8.81
CA SER A 47 1.72 0.70 -8.38
C SER A 47 2.46 1.40 -9.52
N HIS A 48 2.42 0.82 -10.72
CA HIS A 48 3.02 1.38 -11.92
C HIS A 48 2.44 2.75 -12.28
N ILE A 49 1.11 2.91 -12.27
CA ILE A 49 0.48 4.22 -12.50
C ILE A 49 0.98 5.27 -11.50
N ARG A 50 1.21 4.90 -10.24
CA ARG A 50 1.72 5.83 -9.22
C ARG A 50 3.19 6.17 -9.40
N ALA A 51 4.01 5.22 -9.86
CA ALA A 51 5.41 5.49 -10.19
C ALA A 51 5.57 6.48 -11.36
N TYR A 52 4.63 6.51 -12.31
CA TYR A 52 4.79 7.24 -13.58
C TYR A 52 3.78 8.37 -13.85
N LYS A 53 2.81 8.64 -12.95
CA LYS A 53 1.87 9.78 -13.10
C LYS A 53 2.20 10.95 -12.17
N PRO A 54 2.12 12.20 -12.65
CA PRO A 54 2.23 13.36 -11.78
C PRO A 54 1.07 13.45 -10.78
N HIS A 55 1.40 13.42 -9.49
CA HIS A 55 0.52 13.72 -8.37
C HIS A 55 0.44 15.26 -8.16
N GLY A 56 -0.54 15.93 -8.79
CA GLY A 56 -0.95 17.31 -8.43
C GLY A 56 -0.13 18.48 -9.00
N ARG A 57 -0.74 19.68 -9.00
CA ARG A 57 -0.22 20.97 -9.55
C ARG A 57 0.72 21.72 -8.57
N GLN A 58 1.72 21.11 -7.96
CA GLN A 58 2.77 21.91 -7.30
C GLN A 58 4.00 21.03 -7.09
N GLY A 59 5.16 21.48 -7.55
CA GLY A 59 6.41 20.72 -7.51
C GLY A 59 6.85 20.37 -6.09
N ASN A 60 6.76 19.07 -5.78
CA ASN A 60 7.63 18.27 -4.90
C ASN A 60 7.33 16.78 -5.22
N LEU A 61 7.33 16.49 -6.53
CA LEU A 61 6.89 15.22 -7.11
C LEU A 61 8.02 14.20 -7.24
N ASP A 62 9.27 14.66 -7.18
CA ASP A 62 10.41 13.83 -7.54
C ASP A 62 10.64 12.75 -6.47
N GLU A 63 10.57 13.09 -5.17
CA GLU A 63 10.84 12.12 -4.12
C GLU A 63 9.76 11.05 -3.96
N LEU A 64 8.48 11.41 -4.10
CA LEU A 64 7.37 10.47 -4.01
C LEU A 64 7.36 9.52 -5.22
N ASN A 65 7.66 10.04 -6.42
CA ASN A 65 7.80 9.21 -7.62
C ASN A 65 9.04 8.31 -7.53
N GLU A 66 10.18 8.82 -7.07
CA GLU A 66 11.39 8.02 -6.79
C GLU A 66 11.08 6.89 -5.80
N TYR A 67 10.28 7.17 -4.77
CA TYR A 67 9.85 6.17 -3.79
C TYR A 67 8.99 5.08 -4.44
N PHE A 68 7.96 5.46 -5.21
CA PHE A 68 7.11 4.49 -5.90
C PHE A 68 7.84 3.72 -7.00
N ALA A 69 8.81 4.33 -7.67
CA ALA A 69 9.66 3.65 -8.66
C ALA A 69 10.46 2.51 -8.01
N LYS A 70 11.05 2.74 -6.83
CA LYS A 70 11.75 1.68 -6.07
C LYS A 70 10.85 0.50 -5.71
N ILE A 71 9.56 0.75 -5.50
CA ILE A 71 8.57 -0.28 -5.23
C ILE A 71 8.22 -1.02 -6.53
N ASP A 72 7.98 -0.30 -7.62
CA ASP A 72 7.52 -0.84 -8.91
C ASP A 72 8.47 -1.89 -9.49
N ASP A 73 9.79 -1.64 -9.43
CA ASP A 73 10.84 -2.52 -10.00
C ASP A 73 10.71 -3.99 -9.57
N HIS A 74 10.19 -4.23 -8.35
CA HIS A 74 10.05 -5.56 -7.79
C HIS A 74 8.68 -5.82 -7.16
N TYR A 75 7.66 -5.01 -7.49
CA TYR A 75 6.35 -5.06 -6.83
C TYR A 75 5.73 -6.46 -6.86
N MET A 76 5.65 -7.09 -8.04
CA MET A 76 5.02 -8.41 -8.20
C MET A 76 5.77 -9.51 -7.45
N LEU A 77 7.11 -9.46 -7.48
CA LEU A 77 7.93 -10.41 -6.74
C LEU A 77 7.73 -10.25 -5.23
N ARG A 78 7.71 -9.01 -4.73
CA ARG A 78 7.45 -8.72 -3.30
C ARG A 78 6.04 -9.13 -2.90
N PHE A 79 5.05 -8.82 -3.71
CA PHE A 79 3.67 -9.21 -3.48
C PHE A 79 3.55 -10.73 -3.33
N GLY A 80 4.11 -11.50 -4.27
CA GLY A 80 4.12 -12.96 -4.20
C GLY A 80 4.81 -13.49 -2.95
N ASN A 81 6.03 -13.02 -2.66
CA ASN A 81 6.79 -13.43 -1.47
C ASN A 81 6.06 -13.12 -0.16
N ILE A 82 5.43 -11.94 -0.06
CA ILE A 82 4.65 -11.55 1.12
C ILE A 82 3.42 -12.46 1.22
N LEU A 83 2.68 -12.66 0.13
CA LEU A 83 1.50 -13.51 0.13
C LEU A 83 1.81 -14.96 0.53
N GLU A 84 2.91 -15.53 0.03
CA GLU A 84 3.36 -16.89 0.39
C GLU A 84 3.76 -17.02 1.87
N SER A 85 4.22 -15.93 2.49
CA SER A 85 4.61 -15.90 3.91
C SER A 85 3.43 -15.77 4.88
N LEU A 86 2.24 -15.42 4.37
CA LEU A 86 1.06 -15.16 5.19
C LEU A 86 0.25 -16.43 5.47
N PRO A 87 -0.55 -16.44 6.56
CA PRO A 87 -1.54 -17.47 6.79
C PRO A 87 -2.53 -17.60 5.61
N THR A 88 -2.98 -18.83 5.34
CA THR A 88 -4.03 -19.08 4.35
C THR A 88 -5.42 -18.68 4.85
N ASP A 89 -5.65 -18.75 6.17
CA ASP A 89 -6.86 -18.28 6.83
C ASP A 89 -7.00 -16.75 6.68
N THR A 90 -8.15 -16.30 6.18
CA THR A 90 -8.44 -14.89 5.90
C THR A 90 -8.35 -14.00 7.13
N GLU A 91 -8.90 -14.43 8.26
CA GLU A 91 -8.90 -13.62 9.49
C GLU A 91 -7.48 -13.52 10.05
N ALA A 92 -6.75 -14.63 10.09
CA ALA A 92 -5.35 -14.66 10.53
C ALA A 92 -4.44 -13.82 9.61
N ARG A 93 -4.63 -13.93 8.28
CA ARG A 93 -3.93 -13.12 7.28
C ARG A 93 -4.17 -11.63 7.49
N ASN A 94 -5.43 -11.23 7.63
CA ASN A 94 -5.81 -9.82 7.81
C ASN A 94 -5.30 -9.27 9.15
N ALA A 95 -5.32 -10.08 10.21
CA ALA A 95 -4.75 -9.71 11.49
C ALA A 95 -3.23 -9.51 11.41
N GLN A 96 -2.52 -10.42 10.76
CA GLN A 96 -1.06 -10.33 10.56
C GLN A 96 -0.69 -9.10 9.71
N LEU A 97 -1.37 -8.90 8.58
CA LEU A 97 -1.16 -7.73 7.71
C LEU A 97 -1.43 -6.42 8.44
N SER A 98 -2.50 -6.34 9.24
CA SER A 98 -2.80 -5.17 10.05
C SER A 98 -1.71 -4.89 11.09
N ALA A 99 -1.21 -5.95 11.76
CA ALA A 99 -0.11 -5.83 12.70
C ALA A 99 1.19 -5.36 12.01
N ASP A 100 1.50 -5.91 10.84
CA ASP A 100 2.68 -5.52 10.06
C ASP A 100 2.58 -4.08 9.55
N LEU A 101 1.42 -3.65 9.04
CA LEU A 101 1.20 -2.26 8.62
C LEU A 101 1.28 -1.29 9.81
N SER A 102 0.86 -1.70 11.01
CA SER A 102 0.94 -0.84 12.20
C SER A 102 2.39 -0.46 12.60
N LYS A 103 3.39 -1.26 12.16
CA LYS A 103 4.82 -0.97 12.36
C LYS A 103 5.26 0.28 11.60
N LEU A 104 4.48 0.73 10.62
CA LEU A 104 4.76 1.97 9.89
C LEU A 104 4.56 3.21 10.75
N ASN A 105 3.74 3.19 11.81
CA ASN A 105 3.47 4.37 12.63
C ASN A 105 4.76 5.06 13.16
N PRO A 106 5.67 4.35 13.88
CA PRO A 106 6.93 4.97 14.31
C PRO A 106 7.86 5.36 13.16
N ILE A 107 7.69 4.80 11.96
CA ILE A 107 8.47 5.16 10.77
C ILE A 107 7.94 6.45 10.17
N LEU A 108 6.62 6.56 10.02
CA LEU A 108 5.92 7.77 9.56
C LEU A 108 6.19 8.97 10.47
N ASP A 109 6.33 8.75 11.79
CA ASP A 109 6.70 9.77 12.78
C ASP A 109 8.15 10.30 12.60
N LYS A 110 9.02 9.56 11.92
CA LYS A 110 10.41 9.96 11.66
C LYS A 110 10.59 10.71 10.34
N LEU A 111 9.62 10.61 9.44
CA LEU A 111 9.65 11.29 8.17
C LEU A 111 9.38 12.78 8.36
N ASP A 112 9.76 13.59 7.36
CA ASP A 112 9.28 14.96 7.28
C ASP A 112 7.73 14.98 7.34
N PRO A 113 7.10 15.83 8.17
CA PRO A 113 5.65 15.81 8.36
C PRO A 113 4.85 15.97 7.07
N HIS A 114 5.33 16.80 6.13
CA HIS A 114 4.65 17.00 4.85
C HIS A 114 4.73 15.73 3.98
N PHE A 115 5.91 15.11 3.93
CA PHE A 115 6.08 13.84 3.20
C PHE A 115 5.26 12.70 3.84
N SER A 116 5.22 12.63 5.17
CA SER A 116 4.44 11.62 5.90
C SER A 116 2.94 11.72 5.60
N GLU A 117 2.40 12.93 5.63
CA GLU A 117 1.00 13.21 5.26
C GLU A 117 0.72 12.83 3.79
N MET A 118 1.60 13.23 2.87
CA MET A 118 1.49 12.87 1.46
C MET A 118 1.52 11.35 1.24
N LEU A 119 2.44 10.64 1.90
CA LEU A 119 2.58 9.20 1.77
C LEU A 119 1.35 8.47 2.31
N TYR A 120 0.85 8.87 3.48
CA TYR A 120 -0.38 8.31 4.05
C TYR A 120 -1.60 8.55 3.15
N HIS A 121 -1.74 9.76 2.59
CA HIS A 121 -2.79 10.04 1.61
C HIS A 121 -2.71 9.12 0.40
N ASN A 122 -1.49 8.83 -0.08
CA ASN A 122 -1.28 7.89 -1.17
C ASN A 122 -1.67 6.45 -0.81
N PHE A 123 -1.40 6.00 0.41
CA PHE A 123 -1.85 4.70 0.89
C PHE A 123 -3.38 4.59 0.90
N LEU A 124 -4.08 5.60 1.43
CA LEU A 124 -5.55 5.62 1.45
C LEU A 124 -6.15 5.61 0.04
N THR A 125 -5.60 6.41 -0.88
CA THR A 125 -6.08 6.40 -2.27
C THR A 125 -5.73 5.09 -2.96
N PHE A 126 -4.62 4.42 -2.61
CA PHE A 126 -4.23 3.12 -3.17
C PHE A 126 -5.22 2.05 -2.74
N ALA A 127 -5.47 1.94 -1.44
CA ALA A 127 -6.46 1.03 -0.88
C ALA A 127 -7.84 1.22 -1.53
N LYS A 128 -8.29 2.48 -1.65
CA LYS A 128 -9.57 2.81 -2.29
C LYS A 128 -9.62 2.43 -3.77
N HIS A 129 -8.50 2.54 -4.50
CA HIS A 129 -8.46 2.18 -5.92
C HIS A 129 -8.42 0.67 -6.16
N ILE A 130 -7.86 -0.10 -5.23
CA ILE A 130 -7.92 -1.57 -5.28
C ILE A 130 -9.35 -2.03 -5.01
N ALA A 131 -9.96 -1.63 -3.89
CA ALA A 131 -11.33 -2.02 -3.55
C ALA A 131 -12.35 -1.66 -4.65
N LYS A 132 -12.18 -0.52 -5.32
CA LYS A 132 -13.05 -0.12 -6.43
C LYS A 132 -12.93 -0.99 -7.68
N ALA A 133 -11.78 -1.62 -7.89
CA ALA A 133 -11.60 -2.53 -9.02
C ALA A 133 -11.96 -3.97 -8.65
N ASP A 134 -11.81 -4.29 -7.37
CA ASP A 134 -12.20 -5.56 -6.75
C ASP A 134 -13.73 -5.73 -6.68
N GLY A 135 -14.47 -4.62 -6.54
CA GLY A 135 -15.94 -4.54 -6.48
C GLY A 135 -16.74 -5.04 -7.70
N GLY A 136 -16.22 -6.00 -8.46
CA GLY A 136 -17.03 -7.08 -9.02
C GLY A 136 -16.82 -7.35 -10.51
N VAL A 137 -16.52 -8.62 -10.82
CA VAL A 137 -16.67 -9.26 -12.15
C VAL A 137 -18.10 -9.16 -12.73
N LEU A 138 -19.07 -8.59 -12.00
CA LEU A 138 -20.40 -8.22 -12.51
C LEU A 138 -20.81 -6.81 -12.06
N GLY A 139 -20.11 -5.80 -12.57
CA GLY A 139 -20.64 -4.47 -12.90
C GLY A 139 -21.67 -3.85 -11.96
N ILE A 140 -21.20 -3.16 -10.93
CA ILE A 140 -21.58 -1.81 -10.46
C ILE A 140 -20.67 -1.58 -9.25
N GLY A 141 -19.68 -0.68 -9.36
CA GLY A 141 -18.59 -0.50 -8.39
C GLY A 141 -19.01 -0.18 -6.95
N SER A 142 -19.39 -1.21 -6.20
CA SER A 142 -19.70 -1.17 -4.78
C SER A 142 -18.54 -1.77 -4.00
N ILE A 143 -18.06 -1.02 -3.02
CA ILE A 143 -17.09 -1.47 -2.02
C ILE A 143 -17.83 -2.43 -1.06
N SER A 144 -17.29 -3.63 -0.82
CA SER A 144 -17.90 -4.57 0.14
C SER A 144 -17.82 -4.05 1.58
N ILE A 145 -18.63 -4.62 2.49
CA ILE A 145 -18.60 -4.23 3.91
C ILE A 145 -17.24 -4.59 4.52
N GLU A 146 -16.70 -5.71 4.08
CA GLU A 146 -15.42 -6.32 4.44
C GLU A 146 -14.25 -5.43 3.98
N GLU A 147 -14.27 -4.93 2.74
CA GLU A 147 -13.28 -3.95 2.24
C GLU A 147 -13.38 -2.61 2.96
N ASN A 148 -14.61 -2.13 3.26
CA ASN A 148 -14.82 -0.84 3.92
C ASN A 148 -14.17 -0.77 5.30
N LYS A 149 -14.00 -1.92 5.98
CA LYS A 149 -13.25 -2.03 7.23
C LYS A 149 -11.78 -1.63 7.06
N TRP A 150 -11.18 -1.96 5.92
CA TRP A 150 -9.74 -1.85 5.70
C TRP A 150 -9.31 -0.67 4.83
N ILE A 151 -10.19 -0.13 3.98
CA ILE A 151 -9.87 1.00 3.08
C ILE A 151 -9.37 2.25 3.80
N LYS A 152 -9.85 2.47 5.04
CA LYS A 152 -9.41 3.60 5.87
C LYS A 152 -8.08 3.37 6.56
N LEU A 153 -7.49 2.19 6.43
CA LEU A 153 -6.24 1.80 7.05
C LEU A 153 -6.17 2.18 8.53
N GLY A 154 -7.19 1.81 9.32
CA GLY A 154 -7.34 2.25 10.72
C GLY A 154 -6.22 1.82 11.68
N MET A 155 -5.30 0.97 11.24
CA MET A 155 -4.06 0.62 11.95
C MET A 155 -2.96 1.69 11.80
N LEU A 156 -3.06 2.56 10.79
CA LEU A 156 -2.15 3.67 10.52
C LEU A 156 -2.68 4.95 11.16
N ASN A 157 -1.86 5.57 11.98
CA ASN A 157 -2.15 6.79 12.72
C ASN A 157 -0.90 7.70 12.70
N PRO A 158 -0.53 8.26 11.53
CA PRO A 158 0.55 9.23 11.46
C PRO A 158 0.20 10.48 12.26
N ARG A 159 1.20 11.10 12.89
CA ARG A 159 1.06 12.32 13.70
C ARG A 159 0.93 13.59 12.88
#